data_AF-A0A9P6WSQ2-F1
#
_entry.id   AF-A0A9P6WSQ2-F1
#
_cell.length_a   1.000
_cell.length_b   1.000
_cell.length_c   1.000
_cell.angle_alpha   90.00
_cell.angle_beta   90.00
_cell.angle_gamma   90.00
#
_symmetry.space_group_name_H-M   'P 1'
#
loop_
_entity.id
_entity.type
_entity.pdbx_description
1 polymer ?
#
loop_
_entity_poly.entity_id
_entity_poly.type
_entity_poly.pdbx_seq_one_letter_code
_entity_poly.pdbx_strand_id
1 'polypeptide(L)'
;MLFFTAINLLGVKNFGEFEFWFAILKVVAILAFIAIGVALLMGWLPQVTSPGLSNFTEHGRFAPKGLAGIGAALLVVVFAFGGTEIVAVAAAETDDPERSIAP
;
A
#
# COMPACT_ATOMS: atom_id res chain seq x y z
N MET A 1 -8.45 24.29 -9.16
CA MET A 1 -9.20 24.40 -7.88
C MET A 1 -10.70 24.30 -8.09
N LEU A 2 -11.34 25.24 -8.80
CA LEU A 2 -12.79 25.23 -9.08
C LEU A 2 -13.36 23.89 -9.61
N PHE A 3 -12.64 23.22 -10.52
CA PHE A 3 -13.04 21.91 -11.04
C PHE A 3 -13.05 20.80 -9.97
N PHE A 4 -12.01 20.74 -9.13
CA PHE A 4 -11.93 19.80 -8.02
C PHE A 4 -12.99 20.07 -6.96
N THR A 5 -13.27 21.34 -6.66
CA THR A 5 -14.33 21.75 -5.73
C THR A 5 -15.72 21.36 -6.25
N ALA A 6 -15.98 21.52 -7.55
CA ALA A 6 -17.26 21.14 -8.15
C ALA A 6 -17.53 19.62 -8.08
N ILE A 7 -16.50 18.79 -8.32
CA ILE A 7 -16.61 17.33 -8.19
C ILE A 7 -16.85 16.92 -6.73
N ASN A 8 -16.18 17.56 -5.78
CA ASN A 8 -16.37 17.28 -4.35
C ASN A 8 -17.81 17.58 -3.87
N LEU A 9 -18.51 18.54 -4.48
CA LEU A 9 -19.88 18.91 -4.10
C LEU A 9 -20.96 18.02 -4.75
N LEU A 10 -20.70 17.45 -5.93
CA LEU A 10 -21.68 16.66 -6.69
C LEU A 10 -21.68 15.16 -6.35
N GLY A 11 -20.62 14.66 -5.70
CA GLY A 11 -20.33 13.21 -5.60
C GLY A 11 -20.93 12.46 -4.41
N VAL A 12 -21.52 13.14 -3.41
CA VAL A 12 -21.73 12.55 -2.07
C VAL A 12 -22.61 11.30 -2.06
N LYS A 13 -23.54 11.17 -3.02
CA LYS A 13 -24.53 10.07 -3.01
C LYS A 13 -24.00 8.74 -3.56
N ASN A 14 -22.99 8.76 -4.43
CA ASN A 14 -22.39 7.55 -5.02
C ASN A 14 -20.91 7.36 -4.61
N PHE A 15 -20.35 8.29 -3.83
CA PHE A 15 -18.93 8.29 -3.47
C PHE A 15 -18.49 7.00 -2.77
N GLY A 16 -19.29 6.49 -1.82
CA GLY A 16 -18.97 5.29 -1.06
C GLY A 16 -18.91 4.01 -1.92
N GLU A 17 -19.79 3.86 -2.91
CA GLU A 17 -19.73 2.75 -3.86
C GLU A 17 -18.49 2.85 -4.75
N PHE A 18 -18.20 4.04 -5.30
CA PHE A 18 -16.99 4.25 -6.10
C PHE A 18 -15.72 3.97 -5.30
N GLU A 19 -15.65 4.43 -4.06
CA GLU A 19 -14.52 4.17 -3.16
C GLU A 19 -14.33 2.67 -2.92
N PHE A 20 -15.42 1.92 -2.70
CA PHE A 20 -15.38 0.47 -2.56
C PHE A 20 -14.83 -0.22 -3.82
N TRP A 21 -15.31 0.15 -5.02
CA TRP A 21 -14.80 -0.39 -6.29
C TRP A 21 -13.32 -0.07 -6.50
N PHE A 22 -12.88 1.15 -6.20
CA PHE A 22 -11.46 1.52 -6.26
C PHE A 22 -10.62 0.79 -5.22
N ALA A 23 -11.15 0.52 -4.02
CA ALA A 23 -10.48 -0.27 -3.00
C ALA A 23 -10.28 -1.72 -3.47
N ILE A 24 -11.29 -2.35 -4.07
CA ILE A 24 -11.17 -3.69 -4.68
C ILE A 24 -10.06 -3.71 -5.72
N LEU A 25 -10.03 -2.72 -6.62
CA LEU A 25 -8.98 -2.63 -7.64
C LEU A 25 -7.58 -2.58 -7.02
N LYS A 26 -7.40 -1.79 -5.94
CA LYS A 26 -6.13 -1.73 -5.19
C LYS A 26 -5.75 -3.09 -4.61
N VAL A 27 -6.69 -3.80 -3.98
CA VAL A 27 -6.45 -5.13 -3.42
C VAL A 27 -6.04 -6.13 -4.51
N VAL A 28 -6.77 -6.17 -5.63
CA VAL A 28 -6.45 -7.03 -6.77
C VAL A 28 -5.06 -6.72 -7.32
N ALA A 29 -4.68 -5.44 -7.42
CA ALA A 29 -3.35 -5.03 -7.86
C ALA A 29 -2.24 -5.52 -6.91
N ILE A 30 -2.44 -5.44 -5.59
CA ILE A 30 -1.51 -5.97 -4.59
C ILE A 30 -1.37 -7.49 -4.73
N LEU A 31 -2.48 -8.21 -4.87
CA LEU A 31 -2.48 -9.67 -5.05
C LEU A 31 -1.75 -10.08 -6.34
N ALA A 32 -2.00 -9.38 -7.45
CA ALA A 32 -1.29 -9.62 -8.71
C ALA A 32 0.21 -9.35 -8.57
N PHE A 33 0.60 -8.25 -7.91
CA PHE A 33 2.01 -7.93 -7.66
C PHE A 33 2.72 -9.01 -6.84
N ILE A 34 2.07 -9.50 -5.77
CA ILE A 34 2.59 -10.60 -4.95
C ILE A 34 2.73 -11.87 -5.79
N ALA A 35 1.71 -12.23 -6.57
CA ALA A 35 1.74 -13.43 -7.41
C ALA A 35 2.88 -13.40 -8.44
N ILE A 36 3.10 -12.24 -9.09
CA ILE A 36 4.22 -12.03 -10.01
C ILE A 36 5.56 -12.14 -9.27
N GLY A 37 5.69 -11.54 -8.09
CA GLY A 37 6.89 -11.64 -7.25
C GLY A 37 7.22 -13.09 -6.87
N VAL A 38 6.23 -13.87 -6.47
CA VAL A 38 6.41 -15.31 -6.18
C VAL A 38 6.80 -16.08 -7.43
N ALA A 39 6.13 -15.84 -8.56
CA ALA A 39 6.48 -16.45 -9.84
C ALA A 39 7.92 -16.14 -10.25
N LEU A 40 8.41 -14.92 -9.97
CA LEU A 40 9.77 -14.48 -10.25
C LEU A 40 10.78 -15.26 -9.39
N LEU A 41 10.50 -15.40 -8.09
CA LEU A 41 11.35 -16.16 -7.18
C LEU A 41 11.40 -17.66 -7.54
N MET A 42 10.28 -18.23 -7.97
CA MET A 42 10.19 -19.63 -8.41
C MET A 42 10.76 -19.88 -9.82
N GLY A 43 11.15 -18.83 -10.55
CA GLY A 43 11.66 -18.94 -11.91
C GLY A 43 10.60 -19.33 -12.95
N TRP A 44 9.33 -19.05 -12.68
CA TRP A 44 8.21 -19.35 -13.59
C TRP A 44 8.01 -18.30 -14.68
N LEU A 45 8.71 -17.15 -14.60
CA LEU A 45 8.65 -16.13 -15.65
C LEU A 45 9.56 -16.49 -16.83
N PRO A 46 9.03 -16.49 -18.07
CA PRO A 46 9.83 -16.74 -19.25
C PRO A 46 10.85 -15.62 -19.45
N GLN A 47 12.08 -15.99 -19.82
CA GLN A 47 13.19 -15.05 -20.09
C GLN A 47 13.65 -14.20 -18.90
N VAL A 48 13.23 -14.51 -17.67
CA VAL A 48 13.68 -13.82 -16.46
C VAL A 48 14.30 -14.82 -15.50
N THR A 49 15.61 -14.68 -15.25
CA THR A 49 16.31 -15.51 -14.26
C THR A 49 15.87 -15.10 -12.86
N SER A 50 15.47 -16.08 -12.04
CA SER A 50 15.16 -15.83 -10.63
C SER A 50 16.40 -15.27 -9.93
N PRO A 51 16.30 -14.11 -9.25
CA PRO A 51 17.42 -13.57 -8.48
C PRO A 51 17.68 -14.37 -7.19
N GLY A 52 16.76 -15.23 -6.77
CA GLY A 52 16.87 -15.95 -5.50
C GLY A 52 17.22 -15.01 -4.33
N LEU A 53 18.31 -15.31 -3.63
CA LEU A 53 18.82 -14.50 -2.52
C LEU A 53 19.96 -13.54 -2.91
N SER A 54 20.36 -13.47 -4.18
CA SER A 54 21.52 -12.67 -4.60
C SER A 54 21.37 -11.18 -4.30
N ASN A 55 20.13 -10.66 -4.32
CA ASN A 55 19.83 -9.28 -3.92
C ASN A 55 20.15 -9.00 -2.44
N PHE A 56 20.08 -10.01 -1.56
CA PHE A 56 20.44 -9.86 -0.15
C PHE A 56 21.93 -10.02 0.11
N THR A 57 22.62 -10.88 -0.64
CA THR A 57 24.00 -11.28 -0.34
C THR A 57 25.06 -10.60 -1.20
N GLU A 58 24.77 -10.26 -2.46
CA GLU A 58 25.80 -9.86 -3.43
C GLU A 58 25.87 -8.34 -3.66
N HIS A 59 24.75 -7.62 -3.55
CA HIS A 59 24.63 -6.22 -3.99
C HIS A 59 24.88 -5.17 -2.88
N GLY A 60 25.76 -5.45 -1.92
CA GLY A 60 26.09 -4.51 -0.82
C GLY A 60 25.39 -4.80 0.51
N ARG A 61 24.91 -6.05 0.71
CA ARG A 61 24.23 -6.53 1.94
C ARG A 61 22.92 -5.77 2.19
N PHE A 62 22.24 -6.04 3.30
CA PHE A 62 20.91 -5.46 3.64
C PHE A 62 20.81 -3.93 3.56
N ALA A 63 21.92 -3.21 3.76
CA ALA A 63 21.95 -1.74 3.79
C ALA A 63 22.97 -1.16 2.79
N PRO A 64 22.75 -1.30 1.47
CA PRO A 64 23.74 -0.90 0.46
C PRO A 64 23.93 0.63 0.40
N LYS A 65 22.94 1.40 0.86
CA LYS A 65 22.98 2.86 0.99
C LYS A 65 23.25 3.34 2.44
N GLY A 66 23.64 2.43 3.34
CA GLY A 66 23.89 2.72 4.75
C GLY A 66 22.68 3.28 5.52
N LEU A 67 22.93 3.90 6.68
CA LEU A 67 21.88 4.46 7.55
C LEU A 67 21.05 5.56 6.86
N ALA A 68 21.66 6.35 5.98
CA ALA A 68 20.96 7.37 5.21
C ALA A 68 19.89 6.76 4.29
N GLY A 69 20.20 5.63 3.64
CA GLY A 69 19.22 4.91 2.82
C GLY A 69 18.07 4.33 3.64
N ILE A 70 18.36 3.81 4.83
CA ILE A 70 17.33 3.32 5.76
C ILE A 70 16.44 4.48 6.20
N GLY A 71 17.01 5.62 6.59
CA GLY A 71 16.24 6.82 6.95
C GLY A 71 15.32 7.29 5.82
N ALA A 72 15.81 7.32 4.58
CA ALA A 72 14.99 7.65 3.43
C ALA A 72 13.85 6.65 3.20
N ALA A 73 14.10 5.35 3.36
CA ALA A 73 13.05 4.32 3.25
C ALA A 73 11.98 4.47 4.33
N LEU A 74 12.37 4.78 5.58
CA LEU A 74 11.43 5.04 6.67
C LEU A 74 10.53 6.25 6.39
N LEU A 75 11.07 7.33 5.81
CA LEU A 75 10.27 8.48 5.41
C LEU A 75 9.20 8.09 4.39
N VAL A 76 9.57 7.30 3.37
CA VAL A 76 8.62 6.81 2.37
C VAL A 76 7.52 5.95 3.02
N VAL A 77 7.89 5.09 3.98
CA VAL A 77 6.93 4.27 4.74
C VAL A 77 5.94 5.16 5.50
N VAL A 78 6.42 6.16 6.25
CA VAL A 78 5.54 7.09 6.99
C VAL A 78 4.55 7.78 6.05
N PHE A 79 4.99 8.24 4.88
CA PHE A 79 4.09 8.82 3.88
C PHE A 79 3.09 7.82 3.30
N ALA A 80 3.50 6.57 3.06
CA ALA A 80 2.63 5.53 2.51
C ALA A 80 1.52 5.09 3.47
N PHE A 81 1.76 5.14 4.78
CA PHE A 81 0.77 4.87 5.83
C PHE A 81 0.04 6.12 6.33
N GLY A 82 0.32 7.29 5.74
CA GLY A 82 -0.37 8.54 6.04
C GLY A 82 -1.88 8.41 5.79
N GLY A 83 -2.69 8.82 6.77
CA GLY A 83 -4.15 8.77 6.68
C GLY A 83 -4.80 7.53 7.32
N THR A 84 -4.02 6.54 7.75
CA THR A 84 -4.54 5.42 8.57
C THR A 84 -5.08 5.90 9.92
N GLU A 85 -4.51 6.98 10.45
CA GLU A 85 -4.97 7.67 11.67
C GLU A 85 -6.41 8.16 11.58
N ILE A 86 -6.86 8.65 10.41
CA ILE A 86 -8.22 9.16 10.22
C ILE A 86 -9.23 8.01 10.30
N VAL A 87 -8.89 6.85 9.76
CA VAL A 87 -9.71 5.64 9.87
C VAL A 87 -9.78 5.16 11.32
N ALA A 88 -8.66 5.23 12.06
CA ALA A 88 -8.62 4.86 13.47
C ALA A 88 -9.48 5.79 14.35
N VAL A 89 -9.42 7.11 14.12
CA VAL A 89 -10.26 8.09 14.83
C VAL A 89 -11.73 7.88 14.49
N ALA A 90 -12.07 7.71 13.20
CA ALA A 90 -13.44 7.45 12.79
C ALA A 90 -14.00 6.14 13.38
N ALA A 91 -13.18 5.09 13.48
CA ALA A 91 -13.55 3.85 14.16
C ALA A 91 -13.75 4.06 15.68
N ALA A 92 -12.92 4.87 16.33
CA ALA A 92 -13.06 5.21 17.74
C ALA A 92 -14.31 6.05 18.07
N GLU A 93 -14.83 6.79 17.09
CA GLU A 93 -16.07 7.60 17.21
C GLU A 93 -17.35 6.84 16.80
N THR A 94 -17.25 5.55 16.45
CA THR A 94 -18.45 4.72 16.19
C THR A 94 -19.17 4.32 17.48
N ASP A 95 -20.46 4.00 17.37
CA ASP A 95 -21.32 3.63 18.51
C ASP A 95 -20.82 2.39 19.29
N ASP A 96 -19.98 1.55 18.68
CA ASP A 96 -19.38 0.35 19.30
C ASP A 96 -17.88 0.24 18.94
N PRO A 97 -17.02 1.01 19.63
CA PRO A 97 -15.61 1.14 19.29
C PRO A 97 -14.80 -0.12 19.65
N GLU A 98 -15.19 -0.87 20.69
CA GLU A 98 -14.53 -2.12 21.10
C GLU A 98 -14.62 -3.22 20.03
N ARG A 99 -15.68 -3.18 19.20
CA ARG A 99 -15.87 -4.11 18.09
C ARG A 99 -15.27 -3.62 16.78
N SER A 100 -15.12 -2.31 16.63
CA SER A 100 -14.65 -1.65 15.39
C SER A 100 -13.13 -1.46 15.35
N ILE A 101 -12.46 -1.46 16.50
CA ILE A 101 -11.01 -1.48 16.63
C ILE A 101 -10.58 -2.90 17.00
N ALA A 102 -9.72 -3.52 16.20
CA ALA A 102 -9.09 -4.78 16.59
C ALA A 102 -8.19 -4.55 17.82
N PRO A 103 -8.24 -5.42 18.85
CA PRO A 103 -7.42 -5.28 20.05
C PRO A 103 -5.91 -5.40 19.77
#